data_AF-A0A956JW80-F1
#
_entry.id   AF-A0A956JW80-F1
#
_cell.length_a   1.000
_cell.length_b   1.000
_cell.length_c   1.000
_cell.angle_alpha   90.00
_cell.angle_beta   90.00
_cell.angle_gamma   90.00
#
_symmetry.space_group_name_H-M   'P 1'
#
loop_
_entity.id
_entity.type
_entity.pdbx_description
1 polymer ?
#
loop_
_entity_poly.entity_id
_entity_poly.type
_entity_poly.pdbx_seq_one_letter_code
_entity_poly.pdbx_strand_id
1 'polypeptide(L)'
;MTTRATQRAAATSAVAPLFGTAAALDHRTLLAAVATSTPAIRQPRRGAPITPDAQLQLAYEAQPRFFALAALSPSATDSQRAQILLALLASSRQTLDPAARSTCERVADLLVEALDASTVVDVLLALRRARTNHRHATRLAVRFTLAGDRAEDLVVLRPRAVRDIVEHALGARVARAAGA
;
A
#
# COMPACT_ATOMS: atom_id res chain seq x y z
N MET A 1 1.29 30.70 -37.30
CA MET A 1 1.02 30.48 -35.86
C MET A 1 0.94 28.98 -35.60
N THR A 2 2.08 28.30 -35.54
CA THR A 2 2.16 26.83 -35.50
C THR A 2 3.31 26.42 -34.59
N THR A 3 3.08 26.51 -33.28
CA THR A 3 4.06 26.08 -32.26
C THR A 3 3.34 25.87 -30.93
N ARG A 4 2.88 24.64 -30.67
CA ARG A 4 2.58 24.12 -29.31
C ARG A 4 2.22 22.63 -29.25
N ALA A 5 2.01 21.95 -30.37
CA ALA A 5 1.56 20.54 -30.37
C ALA A 5 2.68 19.49 -30.23
N THR A 6 3.95 19.85 -30.43
CA THR A 6 5.06 18.88 -30.51
C THR A 6 5.79 18.58 -29.19
N GLN A 7 5.46 19.27 -28.09
CA GLN A 7 6.23 19.13 -26.84
C GLN A 7 5.65 18.14 -25.82
N ARG A 8 4.49 17.55 -26.08
CA ARG A 8 3.85 16.58 -25.16
C ARG A 8 4.14 15.11 -25.49
N ALA A 9 4.91 14.85 -26.54
CA ALA A 9 5.26 13.51 -27.02
C ALA A 9 6.66 13.01 -26.56
N ALA A 10 7.39 13.80 -25.76
CA ALA A 10 8.79 13.52 -25.43
C ALA A 10 9.04 13.06 -23.96
N ALA A 11 8.00 12.73 -23.20
CA ALA A 11 8.13 12.16 -21.85
C ALA A 11 7.67 10.68 -21.78
N THR A 12 7.49 10.04 -22.93
CA THR A 12 7.12 8.63 -23.04
C THR A 12 8.25 7.92 -23.78
N SER A 13 9.43 7.87 -23.18
CA SER A 13 10.54 7.12 -23.76
C SER A 13 11.34 6.40 -22.68
N ALA A 14 11.40 5.08 -22.87
CA ALA A 14 12.38 4.13 -22.36
C ALA A 14 12.39 3.86 -20.85
N VAL A 15 11.42 3.07 -20.37
CA VAL A 15 11.67 2.13 -19.27
C VAL A 15 11.47 0.73 -19.84
N ALA A 16 12.60 0.12 -20.21
CA ALA A 16 12.71 -1.30 -20.61
C ALA A 16 12.17 -2.22 -19.49
N PRO A 17 11.87 -3.52 -19.76
CA PRO A 17 11.19 -4.36 -18.79
C PRO A 17 12.17 -4.74 -17.67
N LEU A 18 12.19 -3.96 -16.58
CA LEU A 18 13.00 -4.22 -15.38
C LEU A 18 12.65 -5.54 -14.69
N PHE A 19 11.58 -6.22 -15.13
CA PHE A 19 11.06 -7.45 -14.54
C PHE A 19 11.14 -8.65 -15.49
N GLY A 20 11.92 -8.55 -16.57
CA GLY A 20 12.15 -9.63 -17.52
C GLY A 20 12.90 -10.83 -16.90
N THR A 21 12.23 -11.99 -16.90
CA THR A 21 12.75 -13.35 -16.67
C THR A 21 13.61 -13.56 -15.42
N ALA A 22 12.96 -13.96 -14.31
CA ALA A 22 13.41 -14.82 -13.18
C ALA A 22 14.84 -14.72 -12.60
N ALA A 23 15.73 -13.92 -13.14
CA ALA A 23 17.08 -13.68 -12.70
C ALA A 23 17.03 -12.63 -11.60
N ALA A 24 16.94 -13.12 -10.37
CA ALA A 24 17.19 -12.42 -9.11
C ALA A 24 16.90 -10.91 -9.14
N LEU A 25 15.63 -10.53 -8.99
CA LEU A 25 15.29 -9.22 -8.45
C LEU A 25 16.00 -9.14 -7.09
N ASP A 26 17.12 -8.40 -7.01
CA ASP A 26 17.72 -8.08 -5.73
C ASP A 26 16.89 -6.97 -5.05
N HIS A 27 16.95 -6.92 -3.71
CA HIS A 27 16.16 -6.02 -2.88
C HIS A 27 16.47 -4.56 -3.23
N ARG A 28 17.71 -4.26 -3.64
CA ARG A 28 18.11 -2.92 -4.10
C ARG A 28 17.39 -2.52 -5.38
N THR A 29 17.29 -3.43 -6.35
CA THR A 29 16.57 -3.19 -7.61
C THR A 29 15.08 -2.98 -7.35
N LEU A 30 14.53 -3.78 -6.44
CA LEU A 30 13.13 -3.64 -6.03
C LEU A 30 12.87 -2.30 -5.34
N LEU A 31 13.71 -1.91 -4.37
CA LEU A 31 13.59 -0.62 -3.68
C LEU A 31 13.84 0.57 -4.62
N ALA A 32 14.76 0.44 -5.57
CA ALA A 32 15.00 1.45 -6.59
C ALA A 32 13.76 1.65 -7.48
N ALA A 33 13.08 0.57 -7.87
CA ALA A 33 11.82 0.65 -8.59
C ALA A 33 10.72 1.35 -7.77
N VAL A 34 10.64 1.08 -6.45
CA VAL A 34 9.73 1.83 -5.56
C VAL A 34 10.11 3.32 -5.51
N ALA A 35 11.40 3.66 -5.50
CA ALA A 35 11.85 5.05 -5.43
C ALA A 35 11.47 5.86 -6.68
N THR A 36 11.54 5.26 -7.87
CA THR A 36 11.16 5.93 -9.14
C THR A 36 9.66 6.18 -9.27
N SER A 37 8.82 5.48 -8.50
CA SER A 37 7.37 5.51 -8.64
C SER A 37 6.62 6.48 -7.71
N THR A 38 7.30 7.24 -6.85
CA THR A 38 6.64 7.69 -5.61
C THR A 38 6.71 9.20 -5.31
N PRO A 39 5.56 9.91 -5.28
CA PRO A 39 5.28 10.90 -4.25
C PRO A 39 4.79 10.22 -2.96
N ALA A 40 5.03 10.83 -1.80
CA ALA A 40 4.58 10.34 -0.49
C ALA A 40 3.09 9.93 -0.52
N ILE A 41 2.73 8.82 0.14
CA ILE A 41 1.33 8.36 0.22
C ILE A 41 0.56 9.36 1.06
N ARG A 42 -0.11 10.29 0.37
CA ARG A 42 -1.01 11.25 0.99
C ARG A 42 -2.26 11.34 0.15
N GLN A 43 -3.35 10.76 0.64
CA GLN A 43 -4.60 10.74 -0.10
C GLN A 43 -5.20 12.15 -0.20
N PRO A 44 -5.32 12.74 -1.42
CA PRO A 44 -5.90 14.07 -1.56
C PRO A 44 -7.39 14.02 -1.25
N ARG A 45 -8.00 15.02 -0.60
CA ARG A 45 -9.45 14.98 -0.27
C ARG A 45 -10.35 14.79 -1.49
N ARG A 46 -9.91 15.25 -2.67
CA ARG A 46 -10.54 15.04 -3.98
C ARG A 46 -9.47 14.59 -4.98
N GLY A 47 -9.82 13.67 -5.88
CA GLY A 47 -8.90 13.17 -6.91
C GLY A 47 -8.97 11.66 -7.07
N ALA A 48 -8.22 11.15 -8.05
CA ALA A 48 -8.07 9.71 -8.28
C ALA A 48 -7.44 9.03 -7.05
N PRO A 49 -7.84 7.80 -6.71
CA PRO A 49 -7.17 7.03 -5.68
C PRO A 49 -5.70 6.82 -6.05
N ILE A 50 -4.79 7.04 -5.10
CA ILE A 50 -3.45 6.46 -5.21
C ILE A 50 -3.59 4.94 -5.18
N THR A 51 -3.25 4.29 -6.29
CA THR A 51 -3.14 2.85 -6.41
C THR A 51 -1.67 2.44 -6.32
N PRO A 52 -1.36 1.18 -5.98
CA PRO A 52 -0.01 0.66 -6.17
C PRO A 52 0.47 0.96 -7.59
N ASP A 53 1.73 1.35 -7.72
CA ASP A 53 2.37 1.47 -9.02
C ASP A 53 2.35 0.10 -9.73
N ALA A 54 2.07 0.09 -11.04
CA ALA A 54 1.96 -1.13 -11.82
C ALA A 54 3.26 -1.98 -11.79
N GLN A 55 4.43 -1.34 -11.71
CA GLN A 55 5.72 -2.02 -11.55
C GLN A 55 5.82 -2.72 -10.19
N LEU A 56 5.30 -2.12 -9.14
CA LEU A 56 5.25 -2.74 -7.82
C LEU A 56 4.27 -3.92 -7.79
N GLN A 57 3.16 -3.79 -8.51
CA GLN A 57 2.21 -4.89 -8.68
C GLN A 57 2.84 -6.08 -9.42
N LEU A 58 3.57 -5.82 -10.51
CA LEU A 58 4.31 -6.84 -11.24
C LEU A 58 5.42 -7.49 -10.39
N ALA A 59 6.14 -6.69 -9.59
CA ALA A 59 7.16 -7.21 -8.68
C ALA A 59 6.56 -8.12 -7.60
N TYR A 60 5.41 -7.72 -7.03
CA TYR A 60 4.66 -8.57 -6.10
C TYR A 60 4.21 -9.87 -6.77
N GLU A 61 3.63 -9.81 -7.97
CA GLU A 61 3.12 -11.00 -8.68
C GLU A 61 4.25 -11.97 -9.04
N ALA A 62 5.43 -11.46 -9.41
CA ALA A 62 6.59 -12.28 -9.74
C ALA A 62 7.19 -12.98 -8.50
N GLN A 63 7.38 -12.25 -7.39
CA GLN A 63 8.03 -12.78 -6.18
C GLN A 63 7.41 -12.20 -4.89
N PRO A 64 6.20 -12.65 -4.49
CA PRO A 64 5.43 -12.04 -3.40
C PRO A 64 6.20 -12.01 -2.06
N ARG A 65 6.88 -13.12 -1.76
CA ARG A 65 7.65 -13.26 -0.52
C ARG A 65 8.86 -12.32 -0.49
N PHE A 66 9.61 -12.25 -1.58
CA PHE A 66 10.78 -11.38 -1.68
C PHE A 66 10.38 -9.91 -1.66
N PHE A 67 9.31 -9.57 -2.38
CA PHE A 67 8.72 -8.24 -2.39
C PHE A 67 8.34 -7.77 -0.98
N ALA A 68 7.69 -8.62 -0.19
CA ALA A 68 7.39 -8.31 1.20
C ALA A 68 8.67 -8.06 2.02
N LEU A 69 9.64 -8.97 1.95
CA LEU A 69 10.87 -8.89 2.72
C LEU A 69 11.74 -7.67 2.39
N ALA A 70 11.67 -7.14 1.16
CA ALA A 70 12.41 -5.94 0.77
C ALA A 70 12.05 -4.72 1.64
N ALA A 71 10.83 -4.64 2.18
CA ALA A 71 10.43 -3.57 3.09
C ALA A 71 11.15 -3.60 4.43
N LEU A 72 11.74 -4.75 4.82
CA LEU A 72 12.51 -4.90 6.04
C LEU A 72 13.97 -4.48 5.87
N SER A 73 14.41 -4.13 4.66
CA SER A 73 15.76 -3.64 4.43
C SER A 73 16.04 -2.38 5.25
N PRO A 74 17.22 -2.25 5.88
CA PRO A 74 17.63 -1.01 6.54
C PRO A 74 17.66 0.20 5.59
N SER A 75 17.85 -0.05 4.29
CA SER A 75 17.84 1.00 3.27
C SER A 75 16.43 1.40 2.80
N ALA A 76 15.37 0.72 3.25
CA ALA A 76 14.00 1.04 2.88
C ALA A 76 13.51 2.26 3.67
N THR A 77 13.21 3.33 2.96
CA THR A 77 12.60 4.54 3.52
C THR A 77 11.13 4.29 3.92
N ASP A 78 10.58 5.11 4.80
CA ASP A 78 9.17 5.01 5.23
C ASP A 78 8.20 5.13 4.05
N SER A 79 8.51 5.97 3.07
CA SER A 79 7.69 6.08 1.86
C SER A 79 7.71 4.79 1.05
N GLN A 80 8.86 4.11 0.94
CA GLN A 80 8.95 2.82 0.25
C GLN A 80 8.21 1.72 1.02
N ARG A 81 8.38 1.69 2.35
CA ARG A 81 7.68 0.77 3.25
C ARG A 81 6.16 0.94 3.13
N ALA A 82 5.67 2.17 3.06
CA ALA A 82 4.25 2.46 2.89
C ALA A 82 3.71 2.01 1.52
N GLN A 83 4.48 2.18 0.45
CA GLN A 83 4.10 1.69 -0.90
C GLN A 83 4.07 0.16 -0.97
N ILE A 84 5.04 -0.50 -0.34
CA ILE A 84 5.04 -1.96 -0.23
C ILE A 84 3.84 -2.43 0.60
N LEU A 85 3.54 -1.79 1.73
CA LEU A 85 2.35 -2.10 2.52
C LEU A 85 1.07 -1.94 1.70
N LEU A 86 0.94 -0.85 0.93
CA LEU A 86 -0.20 -0.63 0.03
C LEU A 86 -0.32 -1.78 -0.99
N ALA A 87 0.75 -2.15 -1.66
CA ALA A 87 0.76 -3.25 -2.63
C ALA A 87 0.41 -4.62 -1.99
N LEU A 88 0.97 -4.92 -0.81
CA LEU A 88 0.69 -6.16 -0.07
C LEU A 88 -0.78 -6.29 0.35
N LEU A 89 -1.43 -5.16 0.65
CA LEU A 89 -2.83 -5.12 1.05
C LEU A 89 -3.77 -5.06 -0.14
N ALA A 90 -3.36 -4.37 -1.21
CA ALA A 90 -4.13 -4.23 -2.45
C ALA A 90 -4.16 -5.52 -3.28
N SER A 91 -3.17 -6.39 -3.10
CA SER A 91 -3.04 -7.61 -3.88
C SER A 91 -3.81 -8.80 -3.31
N SER A 92 -4.34 -9.64 -4.21
CA SER A 92 -4.93 -10.93 -3.84
C SER A 92 -3.88 -11.89 -3.29
N ARG A 93 -4.31 -12.76 -2.35
CA ARG A 93 -3.49 -13.83 -1.74
C ARG A 93 -4.03 -15.23 -2.04
N GLN A 94 -4.99 -15.35 -2.95
CA GLN A 94 -5.69 -16.62 -3.23
C GLN A 94 -4.75 -17.68 -3.82
N THR A 95 -3.85 -17.26 -4.71
CA THR A 95 -2.91 -18.15 -5.41
C THR A 95 -1.60 -18.37 -4.65
N LEU A 96 -1.40 -17.71 -3.51
CA LEU A 96 -0.16 -17.85 -2.74
C LEU A 96 -0.13 -19.18 -1.98
N ASP A 97 1.06 -19.76 -1.88
CA ASP A 97 1.31 -20.86 -0.95
C ASP A 97 1.20 -20.36 0.51
N PRO A 98 1.00 -21.26 1.49
CA PRO A 98 0.85 -20.88 2.89
C PRO A 98 2.05 -20.11 3.48
N ALA A 99 3.27 -20.42 3.06
CA ALA A 99 4.48 -19.78 3.60
C ALA A 99 4.64 -18.35 3.06
N ALA A 100 4.38 -18.13 1.76
CA ALA A 100 4.33 -16.79 1.19
C ALA A 100 3.21 -15.96 1.83
N ARG A 101 2.01 -16.52 1.99
CA ARG A 101 0.88 -15.85 2.64
C ARG A 101 1.23 -15.43 4.07
N SER A 102 1.81 -16.34 4.86
CA SER A 102 2.24 -16.06 6.23
C SER A 102 3.34 -14.99 6.30
N THR A 103 4.29 -15.03 5.37
CA THR A 103 5.35 -14.00 5.29
C THR A 103 4.75 -12.62 5.00
N CYS A 104 3.86 -12.51 4.00
CA CYS A 104 3.21 -11.26 3.66
C CYS A 104 2.31 -10.73 4.80
N GLU A 105 1.70 -11.61 5.61
CA GLU A 105 0.94 -11.20 6.79
C GLU A 105 1.88 -10.65 7.88
N ARG A 106 2.92 -11.38 8.26
CA ARG A 106 3.88 -10.94 9.28
C ARG A 106 4.60 -9.65 8.91
N VAL A 107 5.00 -9.52 7.65
CA VAL A 107 5.63 -8.28 7.16
C VAL A 107 4.64 -7.13 7.24
N ALA A 108 3.38 -7.30 6.80
CA ALA A 108 2.39 -6.24 6.88
C ALA A 108 2.15 -5.80 8.34
N ASP A 109 2.14 -6.75 9.27
CA ASP A 109 2.01 -6.49 10.70
C ASP A 109 3.19 -5.66 11.23
N LEU A 110 4.42 -6.06 10.91
CA LEU A 110 5.63 -5.31 11.28
C LEU A 110 5.67 -3.91 10.66
N LEU A 111 5.20 -3.74 9.42
CA LEU A 111 5.16 -2.43 8.78
C LEU A 111 4.14 -1.50 9.43
N VAL A 112 3.01 -2.01 9.90
CA VAL A 112 2.03 -1.21 10.66
C VAL A 112 2.61 -0.73 11.99
N GLU A 113 3.41 -1.56 12.65
CA GLU A 113 4.08 -1.19 13.91
C GLU A 113 5.21 -0.18 13.68
N ALA A 114 6.01 -0.37 12.63
CA ALA A 114 7.18 0.44 12.32
C ALA A 114 6.84 1.80 11.71
N LEU A 115 5.76 1.91 10.93
CA LEU A 115 5.36 3.17 10.29
C LEU A 115 4.63 4.09 11.28
N ASP A 116 4.71 5.39 11.01
CA ASP A 116 3.89 6.37 11.69
C ASP A 116 2.40 6.09 11.45
N ALA A 117 1.59 6.28 12.49
CA ALA A 117 0.17 5.95 12.47
C ALA A 117 -0.58 6.75 11.37
N SER A 118 -0.18 8.00 11.10
CA SER A 118 -0.79 8.81 10.04
C SER A 118 -0.54 8.22 8.64
N THR A 119 0.63 7.62 8.43
CA THR A 119 1.02 6.97 7.18
C THR A 119 0.19 5.70 6.96
N VAL A 120 0.01 4.88 8.00
CA VAL A 120 -0.84 3.69 7.92
C VAL A 120 -2.29 4.07 7.61
N VAL A 121 -2.83 5.13 8.24
CA VAL A 121 -4.17 5.65 7.91
C VAL A 121 -4.26 6.05 6.43
N ASP A 122 -3.25 6.71 5.89
CA ASP A 122 -3.27 7.12 4.48
C ASP A 122 -3.20 5.91 3.52
N VAL A 123 -2.49 4.84 3.88
CA VAL A 123 -2.52 3.56 3.16
C VAL A 123 -3.92 2.94 3.19
N LEU A 124 -4.56 2.87 4.37
CA LEU A 124 -5.90 2.29 4.50
C LEU A 124 -6.97 3.11 3.75
N LEU A 125 -6.86 4.44 3.75
CA LEU A 125 -7.70 5.32 2.94
C LEU A 125 -7.48 5.10 1.43
N ALA A 126 -6.24 4.82 1.02
CA ALA A 126 -5.94 4.49 -0.37
C ALA A 126 -6.69 3.22 -0.80
N LEU A 127 -6.60 2.16 -0.01
CA LEU A 127 -7.29 0.89 -0.26
C LEU A 127 -8.80 1.05 -0.33
N ARG A 128 -9.39 1.81 0.61
CA ARG A 128 -10.82 2.13 0.61
C ARG A 128 -11.24 2.77 -0.72
N ARG A 129 -10.48 3.76 -1.20
CA ARG A 129 -10.82 4.48 -2.43
C ARG A 129 -10.58 3.64 -3.69
N ALA A 130 -9.59 2.76 -3.66
CA ALA A 130 -9.40 1.72 -4.67
C ALA A 130 -10.49 0.63 -4.61
N ARG A 131 -11.37 0.66 -3.60
CA ARG A 131 -12.41 -0.33 -3.32
C ARG A 131 -11.87 -1.74 -3.16
N THR A 132 -10.63 -1.88 -2.69
CA THR A 132 -10.04 -3.17 -2.38
C THR A 132 -10.62 -3.68 -1.06
N ASN A 133 -11.20 -4.88 -1.06
CA ASN A 133 -11.89 -5.46 0.08
C ASN A 133 -11.35 -6.83 0.49
N HIS A 134 -10.07 -7.09 0.22
CA HIS A 134 -9.49 -8.38 0.57
C HIS A 134 -9.55 -8.63 2.07
N ARG A 135 -9.86 -9.88 2.46
CA ARG A 135 -10.03 -10.28 3.86
C ARG A 135 -8.85 -9.88 4.75
N HIS A 136 -7.62 -10.00 4.25
CA HIS A 136 -6.41 -9.61 5.00
C HIS A 136 -6.31 -8.10 5.20
N ALA A 137 -6.69 -7.29 4.21
CA ALA A 137 -6.73 -5.83 4.33
C ALA A 137 -7.79 -5.39 5.33
N THR A 138 -8.99 -5.96 5.26
CA THR A 138 -10.07 -5.71 6.24
C THR A 138 -9.64 -6.08 7.66
N ARG A 139 -9.04 -7.27 7.85
CA ARG A 139 -8.57 -7.73 9.16
C ARG A 139 -7.52 -6.79 9.75
N LEU A 140 -6.55 -6.36 8.94
CA LEU A 140 -5.51 -5.43 9.36
C LEU A 140 -6.09 -4.06 9.70
N ALA A 141 -7.01 -3.54 8.89
CA ALA A 141 -7.70 -2.28 9.15
C ALA A 141 -8.42 -2.31 10.50
N VAL A 142 -9.23 -3.34 10.75
CA VAL A 142 -9.96 -3.51 12.02
C VAL A 142 -9.01 -3.61 13.20
N ARG A 143 -7.96 -4.45 13.11
CA ARG A 143 -7.00 -4.60 14.20
C ARG A 143 -6.29 -3.28 14.50
N PHE A 144 -5.87 -2.57 13.46
CA PHE A 144 -5.18 -1.28 13.61
C PHE A 144 -6.07 -0.20 14.22
N THR A 145 -7.34 -0.10 13.80
CA THR A 145 -8.23 0.98 14.25
C THR A 145 -8.91 0.70 15.59
N LEU A 146 -9.13 -0.56 15.96
CA LEU A 146 -9.94 -0.93 17.13
C LEU A 146 -9.19 -1.68 18.22
N ALA A 147 -8.04 -2.29 17.92
CA ALA A 147 -7.35 -3.18 18.84
C ALA A 147 -5.85 -2.88 19.01
N GLY A 148 -5.35 -1.83 18.37
CA GLY A 148 -3.95 -1.42 18.49
C GLY A 148 -3.75 -0.43 19.63
N ASP A 149 -2.54 -0.40 20.19
CA ASP A 149 -2.15 0.53 21.26
C ASP A 149 -2.31 2.01 20.87
N ARG A 150 -2.36 2.30 19.56
CA ARG A 150 -2.53 3.64 18.99
C ARG A 150 -3.98 3.98 18.63
N ALA A 151 -4.95 3.10 18.90
CA ALA A 151 -6.33 3.25 18.45
C ALA A 151 -6.99 4.52 19.01
N GLU A 152 -6.80 4.82 20.29
CA GLU A 152 -7.38 6.00 20.94
C GLU A 152 -6.81 7.30 20.34
N ASP A 153 -5.49 7.39 20.19
CA ASP A 153 -4.81 8.53 19.59
C ASP A 153 -5.28 8.78 18.14
N LEU A 154 -5.51 7.71 17.38
CA LEU A 154 -6.00 7.78 16.01
C LEU A 154 -7.42 8.36 15.92
N VAL A 155 -8.31 7.96 16.84
CA VAL A 155 -9.68 8.48 16.91
C VAL A 155 -9.68 9.97 17.24
N VAL A 156 -8.78 10.43 18.12
CA VAL A 156 -8.67 11.85 18.47
C VAL A 156 -8.08 12.66 17.31
N LEU A 157 -6.99 12.19 16.70
CA LEU A 157 -6.25 12.96 15.69
C LEU A 157 -6.92 12.94 14.32
N ARG A 158 -7.55 11.82 13.93
CA ARG A 158 -8.14 11.64 12.59
C ARG A 158 -9.52 10.94 12.63
N PRO A 159 -10.49 11.44 13.42
CA PRO A 159 -11.76 10.74 13.68
C PRO A 159 -12.52 10.36 12.40
N ARG A 160 -12.58 11.29 11.43
CA ARG A 160 -13.27 11.05 10.15
C ARG A 160 -12.60 9.97 9.31
N ALA A 161 -11.28 9.90 9.31
CA ALA A 161 -10.55 8.90 8.54
C ALA A 161 -10.72 7.51 9.15
N VAL A 162 -10.64 7.42 10.48
CA VAL A 162 -10.85 6.17 11.22
C VAL A 162 -12.27 5.65 10.96
N ARG A 163 -13.29 6.50 11.09
CA ARG A 163 -14.67 6.12 10.78
C ARG A 163 -14.81 5.62 9.34
N ASP A 164 -14.30 6.35 8.37
CA ASP A 164 -14.37 5.95 6.95
C ASP A 164 -13.73 4.57 6.70
N ILE A 165 -12.62 4.27 7.38
CA ILE A 165 -11.92 2.98 7.32
C ILE A 165 -12.77 1.88 7.98
N VAL A 166 -13.30 2.12 9.18
CA VAL A 166 -14.12 1.15 9.93
C VAL A 166 -15.42 0.84 9.18
N GLU A 167 -16.08 1.86 8.62
CA GLU A 167 -17.27 1.68 7.77
C GLU A 167 -16.97 0.84 6.53
N HIS A 168 -15.80 1.01 5.91
CA HIS A 168 -15.39 0.18 4.77
C HIS A 168 -15.10 -1.26 5.19
N ALA A 169 -14.47 -1.44 6.35
CA ALA A 169 -14.04 -2.74 6.82
C ALA A 169 -15.20 -3.60 7.37
N LEU A 170 -16.13 -3.01 8.13
CA LEU A 170 -17.19 -3.71 8.85
C LEU A 170 -18.60 -3.43 8.30
N GLY A 171 -18.74 -2.44 7.42
CA GLY A 171 -20.03 -1.92 6.98
C GLY A 171 -20.58 -0.84 7.91
N ALA A 172 -21.35 0.09 7.34
CA ALA A 172 -21.80 1.31 8.03
C ALA A 172 -22.71 1.06 9.25
N ARG A 173 -23.44 -0.06 9.30
CA ARG A 173 -24.29 -0.40 10.46
C ARG A 173 -23.46 -0.84 11.66
N VAL A 174 -22.47 -1.70 11.42
CA VAL A 174 -21.59 -2.23 12.48
C VAL A 174 -20.68 -1.13 13.00
N ALA A 175 -20.12 -0.30 12.11
CA ALA A 175 -19.29 0.84 12.49
C ALA A 175 -20.00 1.79 13.48
N ARG A 176 -21.25 2.16 13.17
CA ARG A 176 -22.06 3.02 14.03
C ARG A 176 -22.39 2.38 15.38
N ALA A 177 -22.66 1.07 15.41
CA ALA A 177 -22.90 0.35 16.65
C ALA A 177 -21.64 0.27 17.54
N ALA A 178 -20.46 0.27 16.94
CA ALA A 178 -19.17 0.27 17.63
C ALA A 178 -18.71 1.67 18.10
N GLY A 179 -19.51 2.72 17.87
CA GLY A 179 -19.17 4.10 18.29
C GLY A 179 -18.19 4.83 17.37
N ALA A 180 -17.98 4.34 16.13
CA ALA A 180 -17.16 5.01 15.11
C ALA A 180 -17.88 6.16 14.40
#